data_AF-A0A7Y2KX67-F1
#
_entry.id   AF-A0A7Y2KX67-F1
#
_cell.length_a   1.000
_cell.length_b   1.000
_cell.length_c   1.000
_cell.angle_alpha   90.00
_cell.angle_beta   90.00
_cell.angle_gamma   90.00
#
_symmetry.space_group_name_H-M   'P 1'
#
loop_
_entity.id
_entity.type
_entity.pdbx_description
1 polymer ?
#
loop_
_entity_poly.entity_id
_entity_poly.type
_entity_poly.pdbx_seq_one_letter_code
_entity_poly.pdbx_strand_id
1 'polypeptide(L)'
;PPTIPDELPKTPAPVPVPGEPLIIPADSADGQAAFLNGHYRAGAGIQDKNTGLSLRLEYQFKDGKGEVIVRKANGISCTGPVSAAMQAGSLAINSQAQAACSDGSSYDMPQIDCRQGAKSIADCTGAYEDKKFPITMRQTGE
;
A
#
# COMPACT_ATOMS: atom_id res chain seq x y z
N PRO A 1 -17.27 44.66 19.31
CA PRO A 1 -17.95 43.81 18.31
C PRO A 1 -16.92 43.00 17.50
N PRO A 2 -16.81 41.68 17.72
CA PRO A 2 -15.86 40.83 17.03
C PRO A 2 -16.54 40.07 15.87
N THR A 3 -15.94 40.06 14.70
CA THR A 3 -16.14 39.04 13.67
C THR A 3 -14.79 38.80 13.02
N ILE A 4 -14.03 37.86 13.58
CA ILE A 4 -12.90 37.24 12.91
C ILE A 4 -13.50 36.04 12.17
N PRO A 5 -13.41 35.97 10.83
CA PRO A 5 -13.86 34.81 10.08
C PRO A 5 -13.12 33.54 10.53
N ASP A 6 -13.89 32.51 10.79
CA ASP A 6 -13.50 31.15 11.09
C ASP A 6 -12.66 30.60 9.91
N GLU A 7 -11.33 30.73 10.00
CA GLU A 7 -10.43 29.98 9.15
C GLU A 7 -10.39 28.56 9.74
N LEU A 8 -11.22 27.68 9.17
CA LEU A 8 -11.12 26.23 9.37
C LEU A 8 -9.64 25.83 9.31
N PRO A 9 -9.09 25.15 10.32
CA PRO A 9 -7.78 24.54 10.17
C PRO A 9 -7.93 23.51 9.05
N LYS A 10 -7.37 23.83 7.87
CA LYS A 10 -7.06 22.83 6.86
C LYS A 10 -6.12 21.87 7.55
N THR A 11 -6.66 20.77 8.06
CA THR A 11 -5.87 19.69 8.65
C THR A 11 -4.77 19.38 7.64
N PRO A 12 -3.48 19.62 7.96
CA PRO A 12 -2.42 19.16 7.09
C PRO A 12 -2.64 17.65 6.95
N ALA A 13 -2.73 17.16 5.71
CA ALA A 13 -2.62 15.74 5.47
C ALA A 13 -1.41 15.27 6.29
N PRO A 14 -1.55 14.25 7.16
CA PRO A 14 -0.49 13.86 8.06
C PRO A 14 0.73 13.51 7.21
N VAL A 15 1.76 14.37 7.27
CA VAL A 15 3.06 14.10 6.66
C VAL A 15 3.56 12.83 7.31
N PRO A 16 3.72 11.75 6.55
CA PRO A 16 3.91 10.45 7.14
C PRO A 16 5.35 10.29 7.63
N VAL A 17 5.48 10.00 8.93
CA VAL A 17 6.76 9.76 9.59
C VAL A 17 7.31 8.39 9.15
N PRO A 18 8.61 8.26 8.82
CA PRO A 18 9.19 6.98 8.44
C PRO A 18 9.02 5.95 9.57
N GLY A 19 8.31 4.85 9.29
CA GLY A 19 8.04 3.76 10.22
C GLY A 19 6.60 3.69 10.73
N GLU A 20 5.79 4.73 10.51
CA GLU A 20 4.37 4.72 10.85
C GLU A 20 3.61 3.70 9.97
N PRO A 21 2.58 3.01 10.51
CA PRO A 21 1.74 2.16 9.69
C PRO A 21 0.94 3.00 8.70
N LEU A 22 0.55 2.41 7.58
CA LEU A 22 -0.35 3.07 6.64
C LEU A 22 -1.63 3.50 7.36
N ILE A 23 -2.04 4.77 7.19
CA ILE A 23 -3.27 5.31 7.74
C ILE A 23 -4.25 5.55 6.60
N ILE A 24 -5.48 5.03 6.72
CA ILE A 24 -6.57 5.33 5.79
C ILE A 24 -7.47 6.38 6.44
N PRO A 25 -7.55 7.60 5.90
CA PRO A 25 -8.49 8.62 6.38
C PRO A 25 -9.93 8.15 6.23
N ALA A 26 -10.79 8.48 7.20
CA ALA A 26 -12.22 8.15 7.10
C ALA A 26 -12.95 8.97 6.02
N ASP A 27 -12.42 10.17 5.70
CA ASP A 27 -12.96 11.09 4.70
C ASP A 27 -12.38 10.83 3.30
N SER A 28 -11.68 9.70 3.10
CA SER A 28 -11.15 9.35 1.79
C SER A 28 -12.27 8.98 0.83
N ALA A 29 -12.52 9.86 -0.13
CA ALA A 29 -13.44 9.61 -1.22
C ALA A 29 -12.98 8.42 -2.09
N ASP A 30 -13.95 7.75 -2.70
CA ASP A 30 -13.69 6.72 -3.70
C ASP A 30 -12.89 7.28 -4.90
N GLY A 31 -11.95 6.48 -5.40
CA GLY A 31 -11.06 6.89 -6.50
C GLY A 31 -9.62 7.08 -6.04
N GLN A 32 -9.03 8.24 -6.36
CA GLN A 32 -7.59 8.48 -6.17
C GLN A 32 -7.21 8.51 -4.69
N ALA A 33 -6.41 7.54 -4.26
CA ALA A 33 -5.90 7.44 -2.90
C ALA A 33 -4.71 8.40 -2.68
N ALA A 34 -4.93 9.71 -2.73
CA ALA A 34 -3.85 10.71 -2.60
C ALA A 34 -3.12 10.65 -1.25
N PHE A 35 -3.80 10.18 -0.18
CA PHE A 35 -3.19 9.93 1.13
C PHE A 35 -2.16 8.78 1.11
N LEU A 36 -2.20 7.95 0.07
CA LEU A 36 -1.25 6.87 -0.16
C LEU A 36 -0.02 7.37 -0.93
N ASN A 37 0.10 8.66 -1.27
CA ASN A 37 1.27 9.13 -2.00
C ASN A 37 2.53 8.98 -1.12
N GLY A 38 3.56 8.31 -1.65
CA GLY A 38 4.83 8.07 -0.95
C GLY A 38 5.35 6.64 -1.08
N HIS A 39 6.30 6.29 -0.22
CA HIS A 39 6.95 4.98 -0.20
C HIS A 39 6.47 4.13 0.97
N TYR A 40 6.03 2.91 0.68
CA TYR A 40 5.56 1.95 1.67
C TYR A 40 6.35 0.66 1.58
N ARG A 41 6.57 0.03 2.72
CA ARG A 41 7.15 -1.29 2.81
C ARG A 41 6.15 -2.23 3.45
N ALA A 42 5.81 -3.28 2.72
CA ALA A 42 5.11 -4.44 3.24
C ALA A 42 6.13 -5.52 3.60
N GLY A 43 6.15 -5.96 4.85
CA GLY A 43 7.20 -6.86 5.34
C GLY A 43 6.88 -7.70 6.57
N ALA A 44 5.66 -7.62 7.12
CA ALA A 44 5.25 -8.49 8.21
C ALA A 44 4.46 -9.68 7.65
N GLY A 45 5.10 -10.84 7.53
CA GLY A 45 4.42 -12.12 7.27
C GLY A 45 4.20 -12.50 5.80
N ILE A 46 4.63 -11.68 4.83
CA ILE A 46 4.54 -12.05 3.42
C ILE A 46 5.58 -13.11 3.12
N GLN A 47 5.10 -14.27 2.71
CA GLN A 47 5.90 -15.40 2.28
C GLN A 47 5.58 -15.71 0.83
N ASP A 48 6.59 -16.06 0.07
CA ASP A 48 6.41 -16.51 -1.30
C ASP A 48 5.57 -17.79 -1.33
N LYS A 49 4.53 -17.84 -2.17
CA LYS A 49 3.61 -18.99 -2.22
C LYS A 49 4.29 -20.29 -2.62
N ASN A 50 5.37 -20.22 -3.41
CA ASN A 50 6.07 -21.39 -3.93
C ASN A 50 7.19 -21.85 -3.00
N THR A 51 7.93 -20.92 -2.41
CA THR A 51 9.16 -21.20 -1.63
C THR A 51 8.98 -21.06 -0.12
N GLY A 52 7.92 -20.39 0.35
CA GLY A 52 7.70 -20.08 1.77
C GLY A 52 8.69 -19.07 2.35
N LEU A 53 9.56 -18.50 1.53
CA LEU A 53 10.58 -17.57 1.98
C LEU A 53 9.99 -16.18 2.22
N SER A 54 10.54 -15.45 3.19
CA SER A 54 10.15 -14.08 3.47
C SER A 54 10.37 -13.19 2.24
N LEU A 55 9.32 -12.51 1.81
CA LEU A 55 9.37 -11.52 0.76
C LEU A 55 9.32 -10.12 1.36
N ARG A 56 10.07 -9.20 0.77
CA ARG A 56 9.96 -7.78 1.08
C ARG A 56 9.36 -7.08 -0.12
N LEU A 57 8.22 -6.43 0.08
CA LEU A 57 7.56 -5.68 -0.98
C LEU A 57 7.68 -4.20 -0.66
N GLU A 58 8.20 -3.43 -1.59
CA GLU A 58 8.31 -1.98 -1.50
C GLU A 58 7.37 -1.41 -2.54
N TYR A 59 6.41 -0.59 -2.11
CA TYR A 59 5.46 0.07 -2.95
C TYR A 59 5.80 1.55 -3.02
N GLN A 60 5.67 2.12 -4.20
CA GLN A 60 5.69 3.55 -4.39
C GLN A 60 4.38 3.95 -5.05
N PHE A 61 3.63 4.84 -4.41
CA PHE A 61 2.35 5.30 -4.94
C PHE A 61 2.39 6.80 -5.19
N LYS A 62 1.70 7.20 -6.26
CA LYS A 62 1.57 8.57 -6.72
C LYS A 62 0.27 8.71 -7.52
N ASP A 63 -0.65 9.52 -7.01
CA ASP A 63 -1.94 9.85 -7.62
C ASP A 63 -2.76 8.60 -7.99
N GLY A 64 -2.80 7.62 -7.08
CA GLY A 64 -3.51 6.34 -7.25
C GLY A 64 -2.85 5.34 -8.21
N LYS A 65 -1.73 5.71 -8.84
CA LYS A 65 -0.86 4.78 -9.56
C LYS A 65 0.27 4.39 -8.66
N GLY A 66 0.80 3.19 -8.82
CA GLY A 66 2.00 2.83 -8.11
C GLY A 66 2.85 1.82 -8.84
N GLU A 67 3.97 1.53 -8.22
CA GLU A 67 4.89 0.48 -8.62
C GLU A 67 5.22 -0.35 -7.38
N VAL A 68 5.26 -1.67 -7.54
CA VAL A 68 5.81 -2.55 -6.52
C VAL A 68 7.19 -3.02 -6.93
N ILE A 69 8.04 -3.21 -5.93
CA ILE A 69 9.33 -3.88 -6.03
C ILE A 69 9.33 -5.02 -5.00
N VAL A 70 9.24 -6.25 -5.49
CA VAL A 70 9.27 -7.47 -4.69
C VAL A 70 10.71 -7.97 -4.60
N ARG A 71 11.35 -7.82 -3.46
CA ARG A 71 12.67 -8.41 -3.18
C ARG A 71 12.49 -9.77 -2.52
N LYS A 72 12.94 -10.82 -3.22
CA LYS A 72 12.95 -12.19 -2.70
C LYS A 72 14.17 -12.44 -1.82
N ALA A 73 14.08 -13.38 -0.88
CA ALA A 73 15.20 -13.83 -0.07
C ALA A 73 16.39 -14.37 -0.89
N ASN A 74 16.11 -14.91 -2.09
CA ASN A 74 17.12 -15.38 -3.04
C ASN A 74 17.86 -14.25 -3.78
N GLY A 75 17.61 -12.97 -3.44
CA GLY A 75 18.23 -11.80 -4.08
C GLY A 75 17.56 -11.33 -5.38
N ILE A 76 16.59 -12.10 -5.90
CA ILE A 76 15.82 -11.73 -7.09
C ILE A 76 14.87 -10.57 -6.75
N SER A 77 14.88 -9.52 -7.56
CA SER A 77 13.93 -8.40 -7.45
C SER A 77 12.94 -8.46 -8.60
N CYS A 78 11.65 -8.28 -8.32
CA CYS A 78 10.60 -8.24 -9.34
C CYS A 78 9.84 -6.92 -9.26
N THR A 79 9.71 -6.24 -10.39
CA THR A 79 9.08 -4.92 -10.45
C THR A 79 7.83 -4.98 -11.33
N GLY A 80 6.75 -4.37 -10.87
CA GLY A 80 5.47 -4.40 -11.59
C GLY A 80 4.62 -3.16 -11.32
N PRO A 81 3.87 -2.67 -12.33
CA PRO A 81 2.94 -1.57 -12.15
C PRO A 81 1.73 -2.04 -11.34
N VAL A 82 1.33 -1.21 -10.38
CA VAL A 82 0.13 -1.40 -9.56
C VAL A 82 -0.78 -0.18 -9.64
N SER A 83 -2.02 -0.36 -9.23
CA SER A 83 -2.97 0.73 -9.07
C SER A 83 -3.63 0.59 -7.72
N ALA A 84 -3.76 1.70 -7.03
CA ALA A 84 -4.34 1.78 -5.70
C ALA A 84 -5.48 2.80 -5.74
N ALA A 85 -6.68 2.34 -5.42
CA ALA A 85 -7.86 3.19 -5.41
C ALA A 85 -8.74 2.88 -4.21
N MET A 86 -9.36 3.92 -3.66
CA MET A 86 -10.41 3.76 -2.67
C MET A 86 -11.68 3.24 -3.35
N GLN A 87 -12.27 2.21 -2.77
CA GLN A 87 -13.49 1.54 -3.19
C GLN A 87 -14.34 1.22 -1.97
N ALA A 88 -15.52 1.84 -1.87
CA ALA A 88 -16.47 1.70 -0.78
C ALA A 88 -15.82 1.85 0.61
N GLY A 89 -14.92 2.83 0.77
CA GLY A 89 -14.21 3.08 2.03
C GLY A 89 -13.06 2.11 2.36
N SER A 90 -12.66 1.27 1.41
CA SER A 90 -11.50 0.37 1.51
C SER A 90 -10.51 0.66 0.38
N LEU A 91 -9.22 0.59 0.67
CA LEU A 91 -8.17 0.79 -0.33
C LEU A 91 -7.87 -0.54 -1.02
N ALA A 92 -8.20 -0.63 -2.31
CA ALA A 92 -7.88 -1.78 -3.14
C ALA A 92 -6.62 -1.51 -3.95
N ILE A 93 -5.59 -2.32 -3.76
CA ILE A 93 -4.33 -2.30 -4.52
C ILE A 93 -4.30 -3.53 -5.42
N ASN A 94 -4.31 -3.26 -6.73
CA ASN A 94 -4.37 -4.27 -7.77
C ASN A 94 -3.16 -4.15 -8.71
N SER A 95 -2.62 -5.29 -9.10
CA SER A 95 -1.52 -5.38 -10.05
C SER A 95 -2.04 -5.19 -11.47
N GLN A 96 -1.48 -4.23 -12.20
CA GLN A 96 -1.88 -3.97 -13.59
C GLN A 96 -1.24 -4.97 -14.56
N ALA A 97 -0.10 -5.53 -14.19
CA ALA A 97 0.62 -6.54 -14.96
C ALA A 97 1.40 -7.47 -14.01
N GLN A 98 1.84 -8.61 -14.55
CA GLN A 98 2.77 -9.48 -13.84
C GLN A 98 4.10 -8.75 -13.62
N ALA A 99 4.67 -8.86 -12.42
CA ALA A 99 5.94 -8.21 -12.11
C ALA A 99 7.10 -8.93 -12.82
N ALA A 100 7.95 -8.19 -13.53
CA ALA A 100 9.11 -8.73 -14.21
C ALA A 100 10.26 -8.88 -13.21
N CYS A 101 10.79 -10.10 -13.08
CA CYS A 101 11.92 -10.38 -12.21
C CYS A 101 13.27 -10.23 -12.92
N SER A 102 14.31 -9.83 -12.19
CA SER A 102 15.69 -9.74 -12.74
C SER A 102 16.26 -11.07 -13.26
N ASP A 103 15.67 -12.19 -12.88
CA ASP A 103 16.03 -13.54 -13.34
C ASP A 103 15.39 -13.91 -14.70
N GLY A 104 14.55 -13.03 -15.26
CA GLY A 104 13.79 -13.25 -16.50
C GLY A 104 12.44 -13.96 -16.30
N SER A 105 12.16 -14.45 -15.09
CA SER A 105 10.85 -14.97 -14.69
C SER A 105 9.83 -13.84 -14.46
N SER A 106 8.54 -14.15 -14.55
CA SER A 106 7.45 -13.25 -14.12
C SER A 106 6.90 -13.67 -12.75
N TYR A 107 6.44 -12.69 -11.98
CA TYR A 107 5.84 -12.89 -10.67
C TYR A 107 4.40 -12.42 -10.67
N ASP A 108 3.51 -13.34 -10.32
CA ASP A 108 2.11 -13.01 -10.08
C ASP A 108 2.00 -12.33 -8.72
N MET A 109 1.42 -11.14 -8.72
CA MET A 109 1.31 -10.31 -7.53
C MET A 109 -0.06 -10.49 -6.88
N PRO A 110 -0.13 -10.49 -5.54
CA PRO A 110 -1.38 -10.65 -4.83
C PRO A 110 -2.25 -9.40 -4.98
N GLN A 111 -3.56 -9.58 -4.96
CA GLN A 111 -4.47 -8.49 -4.72
C GLN A 111 -4.39 -8.08 -3.25
N ILE A 112 -4.27 -6.80 -2.95
CA ILE A 112 -4.24 -6.31 -1.57
C ILE A 112 -5.47 -5.47 -1.32
N ASP A 113 -6.23 -5.85 -0.30
CA ASP A 113 -7.37 -5.09 0.20
C ASP A 113 -7.00 -4.54 1.58
N CYS A 114 -7.02 -3.22 1.73
CA CYS A 114 -6.70 -2.52 2.96
C CYS A 114 -7.94 -1.80 3.48
N ARG A 115 -8.40 -2.21 4.65
CA ARG A 115 -9.56 -1.58 5.29
C ARG A 115 -9.12 -0.65 6.40
N GLN A 116 -9.95 0.33 6.72
CA GLN A 116 -9.71 1.16 7.89
C GLN A 116 -9.88 0.31 9.17
N GLY A 117 -8.76 0.07 9.84
CA GLY A 117 -8.70 -0.64 11.12
C GLY A 117 -8.75 0.30 12.32
N ALA A 118 -8.37 -0.21 13.49
CA ALA A 118 -8.38 0.54 14.73
C ALA A 118 -7.42 1.75 14.65
N LYS A 119 -7.88 2.92 15.14
CA LYS A 119 -7.13 4.19 15.09
C LYS A 119 -6.75 4.62 13.66
N SER A 120 -7.60 4.30 12.67
CA SER A 120 -7.37 4.60 11.25
C SER A 120 -6.17 3.88 10.62
N ILE A 121 -5.57 2.91 11.32
CA ILE A 121 -4.50 2.08 10.79
C ILE A 121 -5.07 1.15 9.72
N ALA A 122 -4.46 1.12 8.55
CA ALA A 122 -4.85 0.24 7.46
C ALA A 122 -4.58 -1.22 7.84
N ASP A 123 -5.65 -2.01 7.88
CA ASP A 123 -5.58 -3.46 8.03
C ASP A 123 -5.61 -4.07 6.62
N CYS A 124 -4.43 -4.42 6.12
CA CYS A 124 -4.25 -4.93 4.77
C CYS A 124 -4.26 -6.46 4.77
N THR A 125 -4.99 -7.04 3.82
CA THR A 125 -5.00 -8.47 3.55
C THR A 125 -4.59 -8.70 2.11
N GLY A 126 -3.50 -9.44 1.92
CA GLY A 126 -3.11 -9.94 0.60
C GLY A 126 -3.88 -11.20 0.26
N ALA A 127 -4.26 -11.35 -1.00
CA ALA A 127 -4.90 -12.54 -1.54
C ALA A 127 -4.18 -13.00 -2.81
N TYR A 128 -3.78 -14.28 -2.83
CA TYR A 128 -3.37 -15.00 -4.03
C TYR A 128 -4.47 -16.01 -4.38
N GLU A 129 -5.23 -15.78 -5.45
CA GLU A 129 -6.31 -16.69 -5.87
C GLU A 129 -7.23 -17.01 -4.66
N ASP A 130 -7.09 -18.18 -4.04
CA ASP A 130 -7.87 -18.61 -2.86
C ASP A 130 -7.17 -18.42 -1.49
N LYS A 131 -5.89 -18.02 -1.45
CA LYS A 131 -5.11 -17.86 -0.21
C LYS A 131 -5.03 -16.42 0.24
N LYS A 132 -5.52 -16.14 1.45
CA LYS A 132 -5.43 -14.83 2.10
C LYS A 132 -4.38 -14.83 3.20
N PHE A 133 -3.64 -13.74 3.33
CA PHE A 133 -2.62 -13.55 4.35
C PHE A 133 -2.61 -12.10 4.85
N PRO A 134 -2.41 -11.89 6.15
CA PRO A 134 -2.31 -10.54 6.70
C PRO A 134 -1.06 -9.85 6.16
N ILE A 135 -1.19 -8.60 5.79
CA ILE A 135 -0.12 -7.73 5.34
C ILE A 135 -0.10 -6.50 6.24
N THR A 136 1.10 -6.12 6.69
CA THR A 136 1.29 -4.81 7.30
C THR A 136 2.12 -3.93 6.39
N MET A 137 1.56 -2.80 5.98
CA MET A 137 2.24 -1.76 5.22
C MET A 137 2.70 -0.66 6.18
N ARG A 138 3.96 -0.27 6.06
CA ARG A 138 4.56 0.81 6.85
C ARG A 138 5.17 1.81 5.92
N GLN A 139 4.94 3.09 6.15
CA GLN A 139 5.58 4.13 5.37
C GLN A 139 7.09 4.12 5.67
N THR A 140 7.93 4.21 4.64
CA THR A 140 9.39 4.25 4.79
C THR A 140 10.01 5.59 4.41
N GLY A 141 9.21 6.53 3.91
CA GLY A 141 9.62 7.88 3.52
C GLY A 141 8.65 8.50 2.51
N GLU A 142 8.94 9.73 2.12
CA GLU A 142 8.30 10.49 1.02
C GLU A 142 9.35 10.87 -0.02
#